data_AF-A0A2K8SXZ7-F1
#
_entry.id   AF-A0A2K8SXZ7-F1
#
_cell.length_a   1.000
_cell.length_b   1.000
_cell.length_c   1.000
_cell.angle_alpha   90.00
_cell.angle_beta   90.00
_cell.angle_gamma   90.00
#
_symmetry.space_group_name_H-M   'P 1'
#
loop_
_entity.id
_entity.type
_entity.pdbx_description
1 polymer ?
#
loop_
_entity_poly.entity_id
_entity_poly.type
_entity_poly.pdbx_seq_one_letter_code
_entity_poly.pdbx_strand_id
1 'polypeptide(L)'
;MSKINQIQNELRQQSGEKFQKLADAYLHKKGYEQINPIGSVIGADKVRKGTPDTLVPLPNGKYVFAEYAAVNDTKKGAVYEKLKGDLDKCFDEVKTKISVKKIQEIVFCHTSMLSPDEEDLLREQLIQGLREEIEREKKRDFMHD
;
A
#
# COMPACT_ATOMS: atom_id res chain seq x y z
N MET A 1 0.24 -28.45 -16.42
CA MET A 1 0.61 -27.23 -15.66
C MET A 1 0.61 -27.59 -14.18
N SER A 2 1.58 -27.14 -13.37
CA SER A 2 1.57 -27.46 -11.92
C SER A 2 0.43 -26.72 -11.21
N LYS A 3 -0.01 -27.23 -10.05
CA LYS A 3 -1.01 -26.54 -9.21
C LYS A 3 -0.57 -25.12 -8.83
N ILE A 4 0.73 -24.94 -8.56
CA ILE A 4 1.31 -23.63 -8.25
C ILE A 4 1.15 -22.67 -9.42
N ASN A 5 1.49 -23.11 -10.64
CA ASN A 5 1.36 -22.27 -11.83
C ASN A 5 -0.11 -21.94 -12.12
N GLN A 6 -1.04 -22.87 -11.87
CA GLN A 6 -2.48 -22.61 -11.96
C GLN A 6 -2.90 -21.51 -10.99
N ILE A 7 -2.51 -21.62 -9.70
CA ILE A 7 -2.82 -20.59 -8.69
C ILE A 7 -2.26 -19.23 -9.11
N GLN A 8 -1.00 -19.17 -9.54
CA GLN A 8 -0.37 -17.90 -9.98
C GLN A 8 -1.11 -17.28 -11.16
N ASN A 9 -1.55 -18.10 -12.13
CA ASN A 9 -2.30 -17.61 -13.28
C ASN A 9 -3.71 -17.14 -12.92
N GLU A 10 -4.38 -17.82 -11.99
CA GLU A 10 -5.69 -17.37 -11.48
C GLU A 10 -5.56 -16.05 -10.73
N LEU A 11 -4.54 -15.89 -9.88
CA LEU A 11 -4.27 -14.64 -9.15
C LEU A 11 -4.06 -13.46 -10.10
N ARG A 12 -3.29 -13.65 -11.17
CA ARG A 12 -3.06 -12.60 -12.19
C ARG A 12 -4.31 -12.21 -12.97
N GLN A 13 -5.33 -13.07 -13.04
CA GLN A 13 -6.56 -12.79 -13.78
C GLN A 13 -7.67 -12.20 -12.91
N GLN A 14 -7.45 -12.09 -11.59
CA GLN A 14 -8.45 -11.49 -10.70
C GLN A 14 -8.62 -10.00 -10.96
N SER A 15 -9.84 -9.51 -10.78
CA SER A 15 -10.07 -8.07 -10.69
C SER A 15 -9.37 -7.51 -9.44
N GLY A 16 -9.00 -6.22 -9.46
CA GLY A 16 -8.39 -5.56 -8.31
C GLY A 16 -9.19 -5.72 -7.02
N GLU A 17 -10.52 -5.71 -7.09
CA GLU A 17 -11.41 -5.88 -5.94
C GLU A 17 -11.37 -7.30 -5.34
N LYS A 18 -11.31 -8.33 -6.18
CA LYS A 18 -11.16 -9.72 -5.72
C LYS A 18 -9.79 -9.94 -5.11
N PHE A 19 -8.77 -9.36 -5.73
CA PHE A 19 -7.41 -9.40 -5.24
C PHE A 19 -7.26 -8.68 -3.89
N GLN A 20 -7.89 -7.52 -3.71
CA GLN A 20 -7.95 -6.81 -2.43
C GLN A 20 -8.54 -7.68 -1.31
N LYS A 21 -9.72 -8.28 -1.53
CA LYS A 21 -10.35 -9.19 -0.54
C LYS A 21 -9.43 -10.36 -0.17
N LEU A 22 -8.70 -10.91 -1.15
CA LEU A 22 -7.74 -11.97 -0.91
C LEU A 22 -6.52 -11.48 -0.12
N ALA A 23 -5.98 -10.31 -0.48
CA ALA A 23 -4.84 -9.71 0.20
C ALA A 23 -5.19 -9.38 1.66
N ASP A 24 -6.36 -8.81 1.92
CA ASP A 24 -6.92 -8.58 3.26
C ASP A 24 -6.96 -9.87 4.08
N ALA A 25 -7.52 -10.96 3.51
CA ALA A 25 -7.60 -12.26 4.17
C ALA A 25 -6.20 -12.84 4.44
N TYR A 26 -5.26 -12.65 3.52
CA TYR A 26 -3.87 -13.07 3.68
C TYR A 26 -3.16 -12.29 4.80
N LEU A 27 -3.33 -10.97 4.87
CA LEU A 27 -2.79 -10.14 5.95
C LEU A 27 -3.39 -10.53 7.29
N HIS A 28 -4.70 -10.73 7.39
CA HIS A 28 -5.32 -11.24 8.60
C HIS A 28 -4.67 -12.56 9.04
N LYS A 29 -4.44 -13.49 8.10
CA LYS A 29 -3.76 -14.76 8.38
C LYS A 29 -2.30 -14.59 8.81
N LYS A 30 -1.64 -13.49 8.43
CA LYS A 30 -0.28 -13.12 8.84
C LYS A 30 -0.21 -12.41 10.19
N GLY A 31 -1.35 -12.08 10.81
CA GLY A 31 -1.42 -11.46 12.14
C GLY A 31 -1.83 -9.99 12.14
N TYR A 32 -2.22 -9.42 11.01
CA TYR A 32 -2.82 -8.09 10.96
C TYR A 32 -4.31 -8.20 11.35
N GLU A 33 -4.61 -8.14 12.65
CA GLU A 33 -5.94 -8.53 13.18
C GLU A 33 -7.08 -7.57 12.78
N GLN A 34 -6.86 -6.26 12.86
CA GLN A 34 -7.91 -5.25 12.66
C GLN A 34 -7.96 -4.74 11.22
N ILE A 35 -8.15 -5.65 10.25
CA ILE A 35 -8.30 -5.27 8.84
C ILE A 35 -9.49 -4.32 8.66
N ASN A 36 -9.21 -3.08 8.26
CA ASN A 36 -10.22 -2.09 7.94
C ASN A 36 -10.06 -1.61 6.48
N PRO A 37 -10.80 -2.20 5.52
CA PRO A 37 -10.64 -1.92 4.09
C PRO A 37 -11.33 -0.60 3.70
N ILE A 38 -10.77 0.52 4.17
CA ILE A 38 -11.34 1.87 4.01
C ILE A 38 -11.37 2.37 2.57
N GLY A 39 -10.57 1.78 1.68
CA GLY A 39 -10.63 1.97 0.23
C GLY A 39 -11.78 1.18 -0.44
N SER A 40 -12.48 0.31 0.28
CA SER A 40 -13.59 -0.47 -0.26
C SER A 40 -14.96 0.15 0.05
N VAL A 41 -15.99 -0.17 -0.75
CA VAL A 41 -17.39 0.16 -0.44
C VAL A 41 -18.06 -1.06 0.19
N ILE A 42 -18.61 -0.90 1.39
CA ILE A 42 -19.35 -1.96 2.08
C ILE A 42 -20.55 -2.39 1.22
N GLY A 43 -20.67 -3.69 0.92
CA GLY A 43 -21.83 -4.27 0.24
C GLY A 43 -21.89 -4.05 -1.28
N ALA A 44 -20.83 -3.53 -1.90
CA ALA A 44 -20.73 -3.39 -3.35
C ALA A 44 -19.34 -3.80 -3.85
N ASP A 45 -19.29 -4.44 -5.01
CA ASP A 45 -18.06 -4.58 -5.81
C ASP A 45 -17.76 -3.21 -6.47
N LYS A 46 -17.46 -2.21 -5.63
CA LYS A 46 -17.03 -0.86 -6.00
C LYS A 46 -15.96 -0.39 -5.02
N VAL A 47 -14.87 0.17 -5.54
CA VAL A 47 -13.80 0.81 -4.75
C VAL A 47 -14.16 2.27 -4.48
N ARG A 48 -14.03 2.74 -3.22
CA ARG A 48 -13.98 4.18 -2.93
C ARG A 48 -12.54 4.60 -3.18
N LYS A 49 -12.27 5.73 -3.85
CA LYS A 49 -10.90 6.25 -3.95
C LYS A 49 -10.40 6.70 -2.57
N GLY A 50 -10.00 5.75 -1.73
CA GLY A 50 -9.31 5.92 -0.46
C GLY A 50 -7.87 5.49 -0.60
N THR A 51 -6.97 6.17 0.11
CA THR A 51 -5.59 5.72 0.34
C THR A 51 -5.39 5.80 1.85
N PRO A 52 -4.99 4.72 2.53
CA PRO A 52 -4.68 3.40 1.97
C PRO A 52 -5.90 2.61 1.48
N ASP A 53 -5.66 1.55 0.70
CA ASP A 53 -6.71 0.58 0.35
C ASP A 53 -7.26 -0.09 1.62
N THR A 54 -6.35 -0.48 2.53
CA THR A 54 -6.66 -1.04 3.84
C THR A 54 -5.83 -0.37 4.92
N LEU A 55 -6.49 -0.03 6.04
CA LEU A 55 -5.89 0.50 7.24
C LEU A 55 -5.91 -0.57 8.33
N VAL A 56 -4.81 -0.77 9.05
CA VAL A 56 -4.76 -1.66 10.21
C VAL A 56 -4.29 -0.85 11.42
N PRO A 57 -5.17 -0.52 12.38
CA PRO A 57 -4.77 0.08 13.63
C PRO A 57 -3.96 -0.91 14.48
N LEU A 58 -2.93 -0.39 15.15
CA LEU A 58 -2.06 -1.14 16.04
C LEU A 58 -2.31 -0.74 17.51
N PRO A 59 -2.04 -1.62 18.49
CA PRO A 59 -2.23 -1.31 19.91
C PRO A 59 -1.43 -0.10 20.42
N ASN A 60 -0.35 0.27 19.74
CA ASN A 60 0.48 1.43 20.08
C ASN A 60 -0.07 2.76 19.52
N GLY A 61 -1.27 2.77 18.92
CA GLY A 61 -1.89 3.95 18.34
C GLY A 61 -1.34 4.37 16.96
N LYS A 62 -0.44 3.56 16.38
CA LYS A 62 0.01 3.70 14.98
C LYS A 62 -0.82 2.83 14.04
N TYR A 63 -0.54 2.95 12.75
CA TYR A 63 -1.24 2.25 11.68
C TYR A 63 -0.26 1.52 10.77
N VAL A 64 -0.72 0.39 10.24
CA VAL A 64 -0.18 -0.20 9.00
C VAL A 64 -1.09 0.24 7.86
N PHE A 65 -0.48 0.70 6.78
CA PHE A 65 -1.16 0.94 5.52
C PHE A 65 -0.93 -0.26 4.62
N ALA A 66 -1.96 -0.74 3.95
CA ALA A 66 -1.83 -1.75 2.92
C ALA A 66 -2.41 -1.23 1.59
N GLU A 67 -1.67 -1.46 0.52
CA GLU A 67 -1.94 -1.00 -0.85
C GLU A 67 -1.82 -2.19 -1.81
N TYR A 68 -2.75 -2.30 -2.76
CA TYR A 68 -2.92 -3.48 -3.59
C TYR A 68 -2.81 -3.16 -5.08
N ALA A 69 -1.84 -3.79 -5.75
CA ALA A 69 -1.60 -3.62 -7.18
C ALA A 69 -1.85 -4.92 -7.95
N ALA A 70 -3.07 -5.06 -8.48
CA ALA A 70 -3.38 -6.05 -9.51
C ALA A 70 -3.09 -5.44 -10.88
N VAL A 71 -1.86 -5.59 -11.37
CA VAL A 71 -1.44 -5.04 -12.66
C VAL A 71 -1.52 -6.15 -13.72
N ASN A 72 -2.47 -5.99 -14.63
CA ASN A 72 -2.59 -6.84 -15.82
C ASN A 72 -1.82 -6.29 -17.03
N ASP A 73 -1.25 -5.08 -16.90
CA ASP A 73 -0.38 -4.50 -17.93
C ASP A 73 0.98 -5.21 -17.90
N THR A 74 1.37 -5.78 -19.04
CA THR A 74 2.63 -6.50 -19.22
C THR A 74 3.80 -5.59 -19.54
N LYS A 75 3.60 -4.28 -19.63
CA LYS A 75 4.70 -3.31 -19.83
C LYS A 75 5.68 -3.38 -18.66
N LYS A 76 6.97 -3.44 -19.01
CA LYS A 76 8.05 -3.31 -18.04
C LYS A 76 7.90 -1.99 -17.24
N GLY A 77 8.06 -2.04 -15.93
CA GLY A 77 7.89 -0.87 -15.05
C GLY A 77 6.46 -0.57 -14.60
N ALA A 78 5.43 -1.20 -15.17
CA ALA A 78 4.04 -0.85 -14.84
C ALA A 78 3.67 -1.06 -13.37
N VAL A 79 4.18 -2.14 -12.75
CA VAL A 79 3.98 -2.39 -11.32
C VAL A 79 4.75 -1.38 -10.47
N TYR A 80 6.00 -1.09 -10.83
CA TYR A 80 6.82 -0.10 -10.12
C TYR A 80 6.14 1.27 -10.09
N GLU A 81 5.69 1.78 -11.24
CA GLU A 81 5.02 3.09 -11.32
C GLU A 81 3.73 3.14 -10.49
N LYS A 82 2.97 2.02 -10.45
CA LYS A 82 1.77 1.92 -9.62
C LYS A 82 2.13 1.98 -8.14
N LEU A 83 3.08 1.15 -7.69
CA LEU A 83 3.51 1.08 -6.30
C LEU A 83 4.15 2.39 -5.84
N LYS A 84 4.97 3.03 -6.69
CA LYS A 84 5.52 4.36 -6.45
C LYS A 84 4.40 5.39 -6.26
N GLY A 85 3.43 5.42 -7.17
CA GLY A 85 2.30 6.33 -7.07
C GLY A 85 1.41 6.05 -5.85
N ASP A 86 1.33 4.81 -5.38
CA ASP A 86 0.63 4.46 -4.15
C ASP A 86 1.42 4.88 -2.90
N LEU A 87 2.74 4.66 -2.89
CA LEU A 87 3.65 5.14 -1.86
C LEU A 87 3.60 6.66 -1.69
N ASP A 88 3.62 7.42 -2.79
CA ASP A 88 3.53 8.88 -2.78
C ASP A 88 2.24 9.36 -2.11
N LYS A 89 1.12 8.65 -2.33
CA LYS A 89 -0.15 8.98 -1.67
C LYS A 89 -0.15 8.65 -0.18
N CYS A 90 0.59 7.63 0.26
CA CYS A 90 0.73 7.33 1.69
C CYS A 90 1.35 8.49 2.48
N PHE A 91 2.20 9.30 1.84
CA PHE A 91 2.80 10.50 2.42
C PHE A 91 1.95 11.77 2.30
N ASP A 92 0.80 11.71 1.63
CA ASP A 92 -0.13 12.84 1.48
C ASP A 92 -1.15 12.85 2.63
N GLU A 93 -0.84 13.58 3.70
CA GLU A 93 -1.72 13.73 4.87
C GLU A 93 -3.07 14.38 4.53
N VAL A 94 -3.15 15.19 3.46
CA VAL A 94 -4.41 15.78 2.99
C VAL A 94 -5.31 14.70 2.42
N LYS A 95 -4.74 13.72 1.74
CA LYS A 95 -5.48 12.60 1.17
C LYS A 95 -5.80 11.52 2.19
N THR A 96 -4.82 11.10 2.97
CA THR A 96 -4.97 10.00 3.95
C THR A 96 -5.72 10.42 5.20
N LYS A 97 -5.72 11.72 5.52
CA LYS A 97 -6.22 12.29 6.79
C LYS A 97 -5.51 11.71 8.02
N ILE A 98 -4.35 11.08 7.83
CA ILE A 98 -3.53 10.47 8.87
C ILE A 98 -2.14 11.07 8.77
N SER A 99 -1.58 11.49 9.91
CA SER A 99 -0.22 12.00 9.91
C SER A 99 0.78 10.91 9.58
N VAL A 100 1.80 11.23 8.78
CA VAL A 100 2.89 10.32 8.39
C VAL A 100 3.55 9.72 9.64
N LYS A 101 3.69 10.48 10.74
CA LYS A 101 4.26 9.98 12.01
C LYS A 101 3.49 8.80 12.63
N LYS A 102 2.20 8.68 12.31
CA LYS A 102 1.33 7.60 12.79
C LYS A 102 1.40 6.36 11.91
N ILE A 103 2.06 6.42 10.76
CA ILE A 103 2.28 5.26 9.89
C ILE A 103 3.51 4.52 10.43
N GLN A 104 3.33 3.27 10.84
CA GLN A 104 4.43 2.40 11.28
C GLN A 104 5.00 1.60 10.12
N GLU A 105 4.15 1.17 9.20
CA GLU A 105 4.50 0.23 8.14
C GLU A 105 3.59 0.46 6.93
N ILE A 106 4.14 0.26 5.74
CA ILE A 106 3.40 0.23 4.47
C ILE A 106 3.64 -1.13 3.84
N VAL A 107 2.57 -1.87 3.57
CA VAL A 107 2.60 -3.22 2.98
C VAL A 107 2.01 -3.18 1.58
N PHE A 108 2.80 -3.58 0.58
CA PHE A 108 2.32 -3.74 -0.78
C PHE A 108 2.01 -5.21 -1.07
N CYS A 109 0.80 -5.51 -1.56
CA CYS A 109 0.51 -6.79 -2.19
C CYS A 109 0.34 -6.59 -3.70
N HIS A 110 1.03 -7.39 -4.52
CA HIS A 110 0.95 -7.30 -5.97
C HIS A 110 1.05 -8.67 -6.64
N THR A 111 0.56 -8.77 -7.88
CA THR A 111 0.55 -10.02 -8.67
C THR A 111 1.71 -10.12 -9.67
N SER A 112 2.57 -9.10 -9.71
CA SER A 112 3.71 -8.98 -10.63
C SER A 112 5.05 -9.26 -9.93
N MET A 113 6.15 -9.25 -10.68
CA MET A 113 7.50 -9.29 -10.11
C MET A 113 8.12 -7.89 -10.23
N LEU A 114 8.89 -7.51 -9.22
CA LEU A 114 9.81 -6.38 -9.28
C LEU A 114 11.21 -6.90 -9.60
N SER A 115 11.93 -6.19 -10.44
CA SER A 115 13.37 -6.35 -10.60
C SER A 115 14.12 -5.79 -9.37
N PRO A 116 15.37 -6.22 -9.11
CA PRO A 116 16.17 -5.63 -8.04
C PRO A 116 16.27 -4.11 -8.13
N ASP A 117 16.45 -3.56 -9.33
CA ASP A 117 16.51 -2.11 -9.55
C ASP A 117 15.20 -1.41 -9.15
N GLU A 118 14.04 -2.01 -9.46
CA GLU A 118 12.73 -1.46 -9.07
C GLU A 118 12.49 -1.53 -7.55
N GLU A 119 12.97 -2.59 -6.89
CA GLU A 119 12.96 -2.70 -5.42
C GLU A 119 13.81 -1.61 -4.77
N ASP A 120 15.02 -1.37 -5.31
CA ASP A 120 15.92 -0.33 -4.81
C ASP A 120 15.32 1.06 -4.99
N LEU A 121 14.74 1.34 -6.17
CA LEU A 121 14.05 2.61 -6.42
C LEU A 121 12.86 2.86 -5.48
N LEU A 122 12.06 1.83 -5.15
CA LEU A 122 10.98 1.96 -4.17
C LEU A 122 11.51 2.25 -2.76
N ARG A 123 12.64 1.65 -2.38
CA ARG A 123 13.30 1.91 -1.09
C ARG A 123 13.84 3.34 -1.03
N GLU A 124 14.47 3.81 -2.10
CA GLU A 124 14.94 5.18 -2.21
C GLU A 124 13.78 6.19 -2.08
N GLN A 125 12.65 5.93 -2.76
CA GLN A 125 11.45 6.75 -2.67
C GLN A 125 10.91 6.81 -1.22
N LEU A 126 10.88 5.67 -0.51
CA LEU A 126 10.47 5.61 0.90
C LEU A 126 11.39 6.47 1.78
N ILE A 127 12.70 6.34 1.61
CA ILE A 127 13.70 7.09 2.38
C ILE A 127 13.56 8.59 2.10
N GLN A 128 13.36 8.97 0.84
CA GLN A 128 13.17 10.36 0.44
C GLN A 128 11.91 10.96 1.07
N GLY A 129 10.77 10.25 1.01
CA GLY A 129 9.53 10.69 1.65
C GLY A 129 9.67 10.87 3.17
N LEU A 130 10.39 9.97 3.85
CA LEU A 130 10.68 10.10 5.29
C LEU A 130 11.59 11.31 5.59
N ARG A 131 12.63 11.55 4.77
CA ARG A 131 13.50 12.73 4.93
C ARG A 131 12.73 14.03 4.78
N GLU A 132 11.85 14.11 3.79
CA GLU A 132 11.01 15.28 3.58
C GLU A 132 10.09 15.55 4.76
N GLU A 133 9.48 14.51 5.35
CA GLU A 133 8.65 14.68 6.54
C GLU A 133 9.46 15.16 7.74
N ILE A 134 10.65 14.60 7.97
CA ILE A 134 11.56 15.05 9.04
C ILE A 134 11.90 16.55 8.87
N GLU A 135 12.21 16.99 7.65
CA GLU A 135 12.51 18.40 7.39
C GLU A 135 11.28 19.31 7.54
N ARG A 136 10.07 18.84 7.20
CA ARG A 136 8.81 19.56 7.47
C ARG A 136 8.57 19.72 8.97
N GLU A 137 8.87 18.70 9.77
CA GLU A 137 8.76 18.75 11.23
C GLU A 137 9.71 19.78 11.84
N LYS A 138 11.00 19.74 11.50
CA LYS A 138 11.98 20.71 12.00
C LYS A 138 11.58 22.15 11.72
N LYS A 139 11.02 22.41 10.54
CA LYS A 139 10.51 23.75 10.18
C LYS A 139 9.29 24.15 11.00
N ARG A 140 8.37 23.21 11.31
CA ARG A 140 7.22 23.50 12.17
C ARG A 140 7.66 23.86 13.58
N ASP A 141 8.60 23.11 14.15
CA ASP A 141 9.10 23.36 15.50
C ASP A 141 9.79 24.74 15.58
N PHE A 142 10.61 25.10 14.58
CA PHE A 142 11.28 26.41 14.52
C PHE A 142 10.32 27.61 14.35
N MET A 143 9.11 27.40 13.81
CA MET A 143 8.13 28.48 13.62
C MET A 143 7.21 28.69 14.83
N HIS A 144 7.28 27.83 15.85
CA HIS A 144 6.45 27.92 17.06
C HIS A 144 7.25 28.33 18.32
N ASP A 145 8.54 28.63 18.17
CA ASP A 145 9.42 29.27 19.16
C ASP A 145 9.59 30.77 18.85
#